data_AF-A0A7V9GZD0-F1
#
_entry.id   AF-A0A7V9GZD0-F1
#
_cell.length_a   1.000
_cell.length_b   1.000
_cell.length_c   1.000
_cell.angle_alpha   90.00
_cell.angle_beta   90.00
_cell.angle_gamma   90.00
#
_symmetry.space_group_name_H-M   'P 1'
#
loop_
_entity.id
_entity.type
_entity.pdbx_description
1 polymer ?
#
loop_
_entity_poly.entity_id
_entity_poly.type
_entity_poly.pdbx_seq_one_letter_code
_entity_poly.pdbx_strand_id
1 'polypeptide(L)'
;MRLPTRDEAEQFLYHEARLLDERRLDEWLALFTPDGIYWLPIPDEGDGHEQPTSISLIYADTAEREERVWRTLHTPVLDQRPRSRTLHSITNVE
;
A
#
# COMPACT_ATOMS: atom_id res chain seq x y z
N MET A 1 -13.93 -20.13 -6.41
CA MET A 1 -13.76 -18.68 -6.62
C MET A 1 -13.14 -18.48 -7.98
N ARG A 2 -13.65 -17.58 -8.84
CA ARG A 2 -13.08 -17.29 -10.16
C ARG A 2 -11.95 -16.26 -9.98
N LEU A 3 -10.84 -16.42 -10.69
CA LEU A 3 -9.80 -15.39 -10.75
C LEU A 3 -10.32 -14.17 -11.54
N PRO A 4 -9.95 -12.93 -11.14
CA PRO A 4 -10.31 -11.74 -11.89
C PRO A 4 -9.74 -11.80 -13.31
N THR A 5 -10.39 -11.16 -14.27
CA THR A 5 -9.77 -10.86 -15.55
C THR A 5 -8.70 -9.77 -15.36
N ARG A 6 -7.78 -9.65 -16.32
CA ARG A 6 -6.81 -8.55 -16.35
C ARG A 6 -7.49 -7.19 -16.24
N ASP A 7 -8.58 -6.98 -16.97
CA ASP A 7 -9.33 -5.73 -16.92
C ASP A 7 -9.93 -5.46 -15.53
N GLU A 8 -10.47 -6.48 -14.85
CA GLU A 8 -10.99 -6.34 -13.48
C GLU A 8 -9.86 -5.99 -12.50
N ALA A 9 -8.68 -6.62 -12.65
CA ALA A 9 -7.51 -6.33 -11.82
C ALA A 9 -6.95 -4.92 -12.08
N GLU A 10 -6.86 -4.50 -13.35
CA GLU A 10 -6.45 -3.14 -13.71
C GLU A 10 -7.39 -2.09 -13.12
N GLN A 11 -8.71 -2.28 -13.23
CA GLN A 11 -9.68 -1.35 -12.64
C GLN A 11 -9.56 -1.26 -11.12
N PHE A 12 -9.30 -2.39 -10.44
CA PHE A 12 -9.05 -2.39 -9.01
C PHE A 12 -7.78 -1.60 -8.65
N LEU A 13 -6.66 -1.83 -9.33
CA LEU A 13 -5.40 -1.12 -9.10
C LEU A 13 -5.51 0.38 -9.42
N TYR A 14 -6.25 0.75 -10.47
CA TYR A 14 -6.51 2.17 -10.77
C TYR A 14 -7.41 2.83 -9.73
N HIS A 15 -8.34 2.08 -9.13
CA HIS A 15 -9.13 2.57 -8.02
C HIS A 15 -8.25 2.82 -6.79
N GLU A 16 -7.42 1.84 -6.40
CA GLU A 16 -6.46 1.97 -5.31
C GLU A 16 -5.54 3.20 -5.50
N ALA A 17 -4.91 3.32 -6.67
CA ALA A 17 -4.03 4.43 -7.02
C ALA A 17 -4.71 5.80 -6.82
N ARG A 18 -5.98 5.93 -7.26
CA ARG A 18 -6.77 7.15 -7.08
C ARG A 18 -7.00 7.48 -5.61
N LEU A 19 -7.31 6.49 -4.78
CA LEU A 19 -7.48 6.71 -3.34
C LEU A 19 -6.19 7.22 -2.70
N LEU A 20 -5.04 6.65 -3.07
CA LEU A 20 -3.74 7.11 -2.59
C LEU A 20 -3.42 8.55 -3.04
N ASP A 21 -3.61 8.83 -4.34
CA ASP A 21 -3.30 10.14 -4.93
C ASP A 21 -4.22 11.27 -4.43
N GLU A 22 -5.46 10.95 -4.12
CA GLU A 22 -6.42 11.87 -3.48
C GLU A 22 -6.30 11.88 -1.94
N ARG A 23 -5.38 11.07 -1.37
CA ARG A 23 -5.15 10.90 0.07
C ARG A 23 -6.40 10.45 0.86
N ARG A 24 -7.24 9.63 0.23
CA ARG A 24 -8.43 8.97 0.80
C ARG A 24 -8.01 7.68 1.51
N LEU A 25 -7.15 7.82 2.52
CA LEU A 25 -6.43 6.70 3.11
C LEU A 25 -7.33 5.75 3.93
N ASP A 26 -8.43 6.24 4.50
CA ASP A 26 -9.39 5.38 5.20
C ASP A 26 -10.12 4.44 4.23
N GLU A 27 -10.44 4.92 3.01
CA GLU A 27 -11.03 4.09 1.97
C GLU A 27 -10.01 3.11 1.38
N TRP A 28 -8.74 3.53 1.29
CA TRP A 28 -7.64 2.65 0.89
C TRP A 28 -7.44 1.51 1.90
N LEU A 29 -7.55 1.76 3.21
CA LEU A 29 -7.50 0.71 4.24
C LEU A 29 -8.61 -0.32 4.06
N ALA A 30 -9.80 0.10 3.63
CA ALA A 30 -10.93 -0.79 3.42
C ALA A 30 -10.75 -1.77 2.24
N LEU A 31 -9.73 -1.59 1.40
CA LEU A 31 -9.39 -2.52 0.32
C LEU A 31 -8.71 -3.81 0.81
N PHE A 32 -8.14 -3.80 2.01
CA PHE A 32 -7.42 -4.94 2.55
C PHE A 32 -8.36 -5.98 3.15
N THR A 33 -7.99 -7.25 3.02
CA THR A 33 -8.57 -8.32 3.83
C THR A 33 -8.12 -8.20 5.30
N PRO A 34 -8.85 -8.79 6.25
CA PRO A 34 -8.48 -8.72 7.67
C PRO A 34 -7.06 -9.23 8.00
N ASP A 35 -6.55 -10.14 7.18
CA ASP A 35 -5.23 -10.78 7.27
C ASP A 35 -4.19 -10.21 6.28
N GLY A 36 -4.53 -9.15 5.54
CA GLY A 36 -3.65 -8.55 4.54
C GLY A 36 -2.45 -7.86 5.18
N ILE A 37 -1.24 -8.25 4.78
CA ILE A 37 0.03 -7.64 5.20
C ILE A 37 0.52 -6.68 4.12
N TYR A 38 0.88 -5.45 4.52
CA TYR A 38 1.57 -4.51 3.65
C TYR A 38 3.08 -4.64 3.87
N TRP A 39 3.76 -5.32 2.93
CA TRP A 39 5.17 -5.67 3.04
C TRP A 39 5.99 -5.04 1.92
N LEU A 40 7.01 -4.27 2.32
CA LEU A 40 8.05 -3.72 1.47
C LEU A 40 9.41 -4.21 2.00
N PRO A 41 9.99 -5.27 1.40
CA PRO A 41 11.27 -5.82 1.84
C PRO A 41 12.44 -4.90 1.49
N ILE A 42 13.57 -5.08 2.18
CA ILE A 42 14.86 -4.55 1.72
C ILE A 42 15.52 -5.66 0.90
N PRO A 43 15.96 -5.38 -0.34
CA PRO A 43 16.66 -6.38 -1.12
C PRO A 43 18.00 -6.73 -0.49
N ASP A 44 18.22 -8.01 -0.19
CA ASP A 44 19.58 -8.53 0.01
C ASP A 44 20.21 -8.82 -1.35
N GLU A 45 21.54 -8.81 -1.46
CA GLU A 45 22.25 -9.18 -2.70
C GLU A 45 22.06 -10.66 -3.10
N GLY A 46 21.43 -11.44 -2.23
CA GLY A 46 20.99 -12.81 -2.48
C GLY A 46 19.53 -12.86 -2.97
N ASP A 47 19.33 -13.72 -3.94
CA ASP A 47 18.16 -14.11 -4.73
C ASP A 47 16.92 -14.63 -3.95
N GLY A 48 16.67 -14.13 -2.73
CA GLY A 48 15.53 -14.56 -1.91
C GLY A 48 14.82 -13.43 -1.18
N HIS A 49 13.66 -13.02 -1.67
CA HIS A 49 12.66 -12.25 -0.91
C HIS A 49 11.50 -13.14 -0.45
N GLU A 50 11.74 -14.43 -0.31
CA GLU A 50 10.67 -15.42 -0.13
C GLU A 50 10.08 -15.42 1.28
N GLN A 51 10.76 -14.83 2.27
CA GLN A 51 10.27 -14.77 3.65
C GLN A 51 10.63 -13.46 4.37
N PRO A 52 9.76 -12.94 5.26
CA PRO A 52 10.01 -11.75 6.08
C PRO A 52 10.93 -12.07 7.27
N THR A 53 12.02 -12.80 7.03
CA THR A 53 13.02 -13.16 8.05
C THR A 53 14.13 -12.11 8.16
N SER A 54 14.27 -11.24 7.15
CA SER A 54 15.20 -10.11 7.13
C SER A 54 14.50 -8.78 7.46
N ILE A 55 15.31 -7.76 7.76
CA ILE A 55 14.81 -6.41 8.06
C ILE A 55 14.05 -5.88 6.83
N SER A 56 12.83 -5.41 7.05
CA SER A 56 11.97 -4.83 6.01
C SER A 56 11.87 -3.31 6.14
N LEU A 57 11.69 -2.61 5.03
CA LEU A 57 11.43 -1.17 5.05
C LEU A 57 10.04 -0.90 5.63
N ILE A 58 9.07 -1.73 5.26
CA ILE A 58 7.74 -1.77 5.88
C ILE A 58 7.33 -3.23 6.01
N TYR A 59 6.91 -3.64 7.20
CA TYR A 59 6.13 -4.85 7.42
C TYR A 59 4.99 -4.39 8.32
N ALA A 60 3.77 -4.38 7.79
CA ALA A 60 2.62 -3.81 8.49
C ALA A 60 1.42 -4.75 8.43
N ASP A 61 1.01 -5.23 9.60
CA ASP A 61 -0.30 -5.85 9.77
C ASP A 61 -1.44 -4.81 9.78
N THR A 62 -2.67 -5.26 10.02
CA THR A 62 -3.85 -4.39 10.06
C THR A 62 -3.69 -3.26 11.09
N ALA A 63 -3.21 -3.55 12.30
CA ALA A 63 -3.07 -2.54 13.35
C ALA A 63 -1.98 -1.51 13.02
N GLU A 64 -0.82 -1.98 12.53
CA GLU A 64 0.29 -1.11 12.13
C GLU A 64 -0.07 -0.23 10.93
N ARG A 65 -0.84 -0.77 9.98
CA ARG A 65 -1.30 -0.03 8.79
C ARG A 65 -2.35 1.03 9.17
N GLU A 66 -3.29 0.70 10.05
CA GLU A 66 -4.27 1.64 10.60
C GLU A 66 -3.60 2.77 11.38
N GLU A 67 -2.61 2.46 12.23
CA GLU A 67 -1.85 3.47 12.98
C GLU A 67 -1.14 4.45 12.03
N ARG A 68 -0.51 3.95 10.97
CA ARG A 68 0.18 4.79 9.97
C ARG A 68 -0.79 5.75 9.28
N VAL A 69 -1.96 5.28 8.87
CA VAL A 69 -2.99 6.13 8.26
C VAL A 69 -3.51 7.15 9.27
N TRP A 70 -3.81 6.72 10.50
CA TRP A 70 -4.27 7.61 11.56
C TRP A 70 -3.26 8.73 11.82
N ARG A 71 -1.97 8.39 11.97
CA ARG A 71 -0.90 9.38 12.14
C ARG A 71 -0.85 10.35 10.97
N THR A 72 -0.90 9.84 9.74
CA THR A 72 -0.82 10.64 8.52
C THR A 72 -1.98 11.63 8.40
N LEU A 73 -3.19 11.22 8.76
CA LEU A 73 -4.40 12.06 8.62
C LEU A 73 -4.62 12.99 9.82
N HIS A 74 -4.33 12.55 11.04
CA HIS A 74 -4.81 13.19 12.27
C HIS A 74 -3.72 13.81 13.14
N THR A 75 -2.43 13.60 12.84
CA THR A 75 -1.32 14.19 13.61
C THR A 75 -0.59 15.28 12.83
N PRO A 76 0.15 16.19 13.49
CA PRO A 76 0.99 17.17 12.82
C PRO A 76 2.24 16.52 12.20
N VAL A 77 2.07 15.97 10.99
CA VAL A 77 3.14 15.43 10.15
C VAL A 77 3.80 16.57 9.38
N LEU A 78 4.90 17.12 9.91
CA LEU A 78 5.53 18.36 9.42
C LEU A 78 6.11 18.21 8.00
N ASP A 79 6.62 17.04 7.68
CA ASP A 79 7.12 16.60 6.37
C ASP A 79 6.00 16.38 5.33
N GLN A 80 4.74 16.57 5.71
CA GLN A 80 3.58 16.57 4.82
C GLN A 80 2.81 17.91 4.86
N ARG A 81 3.49 19.01 5.19
CA ARG A 81 2.97 20.38 5.16
C ARG A 81 3.88 21.30 4.32
N PRO A 82 3.55 21.55 3.03
CA PRO A 82 2.35 21.13 2.31
C PRO A 82 2.36 19.62 1.99
N ARG A 83 1.17 19.07 1.75
CA ARG A 83 1.02 17.64 1.43
C ARG A 83 1.74 17.31 0.12
N SER A 84 2.35 16.14 0.07
CA SER A 84 2.87 15.60 -1.19
C SER A 84 1.73 15.50 -2.21
N ARG A 85 2.01 15.90 -3.45
CA ARG A 85 1.16 15.59 -4.60
C ARG A 85 1.74 14.35 -5.26
N THR A 86 1.03 13.23 -5.19
CA THR A 86 1.49 11.96 -5.77
C THR A 86 0.73 11.64 -7.04
N LEU A 87 1.32 10.75 -7.84
CA LEU A 87 0.68 10.10 -8.98
C LEU A 87 1.23 8.68 -9.07
N HIS A 88 0.36 7.67 -9.02
CA HIS A 88 0.75 6.28 -9.17
C HIS A 88 0.44 5.80 -10.60
N SER A 89 1.48 5.64 -11.42
CA SER A 89 1.35 5.08 -12.77
C SER A 89 1.41 3.55 -12.72
N ILE A 90 0.30 2.91 -13.05
CA ILE A 90 0.17 1.45 -13.03
C ILE A 90 0.25 0.90 -14.46
N THR A 91 1.24 0.04 -14.70
CA THR A 91 1.49 -0.65 -15.98
C THR A 91 1.87 -2.10 -15.72
N ASN A 92 2.03 -2.91 -16.78
CA ASN A 92 2.54 -4.29 -16.69
C ASN A 92 1.68 -5.21 -15.78
N VAL A 93 0.36 -5.09 -15.84
CA VAL A 93 -0.58 -5.98 -15.15
C VAL A 93 -0.76 -7.27 -15.96
N GLU A 94 -0.57 -8.43 -15.31
CA GLU A 94 -0.59 -9.79 -15.88
C GLU A 94 -1.57 -10.71 -15.16
#